data_AF-A0A178LT16-F1
#
_entry.id   AF-A0A178LT16-F1
#
_cell.length_a   1.000
_cell.length_b   1.000
_cell.length_c   1.000
_cell.angle_alpha   90.00
_cell.angle_beta   90.00
_cell.angle_gamma   90.00
#
_symmetry.space_group_name_H-M   'P 1'
#
loop_
_entity.id
_entity.type
_entity.pdbx_description
1 polymer ?
#
loop_
_entity_poly.entity_id
_entity_poly.type
_entity_poly.pdbx_seq_one_letter_code
_entity_poly.pdbx_strand_id
1 'polypeptide(L)'
;MLVRRMSLEELALAVGLPVPVLKYLADIGYIHPFPQLPAAEFDELRRIRRLIDDLEVPSDAIDLVLHMRRRMLAMQREIARLRAELAYRRALDRVTTWVDADWYE
;
A
#
# COMPACT_ATOMS: atom_id res chain seq x y z
N MET A 1 -16.23 -12.43 25.23
CA MET A 1 -16.27 -11.64 23.98
C MET A 1 -16.42 -12.60 22.81
N LEU A 2 -17.61 -12.65 22.20
CA LEU A 2 -17.88 -13.49 21.02
C LEU A 2 -17.35 -12.76 19.78
N VAL A 3 -16.24 -13.24 19.22
CA VAL A 3 -15.74 -12.79 17.91
C VAL A 3 -16.77 -13.23 16.88
N ARG A 4 -17.55 -12.28 16.34
CA ARG A 4 -18.50 -12.55 15.26
C ARG A 4 -17.73 -13.13 14.08
N ARG A 5 -17.90 -14.43 13.81
CA ARG A 5 -17.28 -15.10 12.66
C ARG A 5 -18.01 -14.61 11.41
N MET A 6 -17.46 -13.62 10.74
CA MET A 6 -18.02 -13.12 9.49
C MET A 6 -17.76 -14.15 8.38
N SER A 7 -18.80 -14.57 7.66
CA SER A 7 -18.65 -15.50 6.53
C SER A 7 -18.05 -14.78 5.31
N LEU A 8 -17.52 -15.55 4.35
CA LEU A 8 -16.97 -15.00 3.11
C LEU A 8 -18.04 -14.24 2.28
N GLU A 9 -19.29 -14.71 2.38
CA GLU A 9 -20.47 -14.11 1.75
C GLU A 9 -20.86 -12.79 2.43
N GLU A 10 -20.80 -12.75 3.76
CA GLU A 10 -21.01 -11.51 4.53
C GLU A 10 -19.92 -10.48 4.22
N LEU A 11 -18.67 -10.92 4.03
CA LEU A 11 -17.62 -10.02 3.56
C LEU A 11 -17.94 -9.50 2.16
N ALA A 12 -18.27 -10.39 1.21
CA ALA A 12 -18.59 -10.02 -0.17
C ALA A 12 -19.65 -8.91 -0.22
N LEU A 13 -20.69 -9.04 0.61
CA LEU A 13 -21.72 -8.02 0.82
C LEU A 13 -21.15 -6.72 1.42
N ALA A 14 -20.32 -6.82 2.45
CA ALA A 14 -19.79 -5.65 3.17
C ALA A 14 -18.81 -4.81 2.33
N VAL A 15 -17.94 -5.44 1.53
CA VAL A 15 -16.99 -4.74 0.66
C VAL A 15 -17.49 -4.56 -0.77
N GLY A 16 -18.56 -5.24 -1.17
CA GLY A 16 -19.12 -5.19 -2.53
C GLY A 16 -18.22 -5.85 -3.56
N LEU A 17 -17.52 -6.93 -3.18
CA LEU A 17 -16.65 -7.69 -4.08
C LEU A 17 -17.21 -9.10 -4.28
N PRO A 18 -17.10 -9.69 -5.48
CA PRO A 18 -17.50 -11.08 -5.69
C PRO A 18 -16.71 -12.04 -4.80
N VAL A 19 -17.40 -13.06 -4.27
CA VAL A 19 -16.79 -14.14 -3.48
C VAL A 19 -15.56 -14.78 -4.16
N PRO A 20 -15.57 -15.06 -5.49
CA PRO A 20 -14.39 -15.61 -6.17
C PRO A 20 -13.16 -14.70 -6.08
N VAL A 21 -13.34 -13.38 -6.16
CA VAL A 21 -12.27 -12.40 -6.06
C VAL A 21 -11.70 -12.38 -4.64
N LEU A 22 -12.56 -12.40 -3.62
CA LEU A 22 -12.12 -12.44 -2.22
C LEU A 22 -11.36 -13.72 -1.89
N LYS A 23 -11.84 -14.86 -2.40
CA LYS A 23 -11.15 -16.15 -2.24
C LYS A 23 -9.78 -16.10 -2.90
N TYR A 24 -9.73 -15.61 -4.13
CA TYR A 24 -8.49 -15.45 -4.87
C TYR A 24 -7.47 -14.57 -4.12
N LEU A 25 -7.90 -13.41 -3.61
CA LEU A 25 -7.04 -12.49 -2.85
C LEU A 25 -6.50 -13.12 -1.56
N ALA A 26 -7.28 -13.97 -0.90
CA ALA A 26 -6.83 -14.73 0.26
C ALA A 26 -5.83 -15.82 -0.13
N ASP A 27 -6.07 -16.53 -1.24
CA ASP A 27 -5.21 -17.62 -1.74
C ASP A 27 -3.81 -17.11 -2.13
N ILE A 28 -3.71 -15.89 -2.69
CA ILE A 28 -2.41 -15.25 -3.00
C ILE A 28 -1.77 -14.54 -1.79
N GLY A 29 -2.41 -14.59 -0.62
CA GLY A 29 -1.93 -13.95 0.60
C GLY A 29 -1.97 -12.41 0.57
N TYR A 30 -2.81 -11.81 -0.29
CA TYR A 30 -2.96 -10.35 -0.34
C TYR A 30 -3.78 -9.81 0.83
N ILE A 31 -4.74 -10.59 1.30
CA ILE A 31 -5.51 -10.33 2.52
C ILE A 31 -5.32 -11.48 3.51
N HIS A 32 -5.55 -11.21 4.79
CA HIS A 32 -5.50 -12.25 5.81
C HIS A 32 -6.61 -13.29 5.60
N PRO A 33 -6.35 -14.56 5.91
CA PRO A 33 -7.34 -15.61 5.81
C PRO A 33 -8.51 -15.37 6.78
N PHE A 34 -9.71 -15.67 6.31
CA PHE A 34 -10.94 -15.54 7.09
C PHE A 34 -10.91 -16.46 8.32
N PRO A 35 -11.48 -16.01 9.45
CA PRO A 35 -12.22 -14.77 9.69
C PRO A 35 -11.38 -13.61 10.27
N GLN A 36 -10.05 -13.64 10.16
CA GLN A 36 -9.15 -12.73 10.87
C GLN A 36 -8.77 -11.49 10.05
N LEU A 37 -9.75 -10.85 9.41
CA LEU A 37 -9.51 -9.71 8.53
C LEU A 37 -9.36 -8.40 9.36
N PRO A 38 -8.18 -7.77 9.41
CA PRO A 38 -8.00 -6.51 10.12
C PRO A 38 -8.75 -5.35 9.44
N ALA A 39 -9.14 -4.34 10.22
CA ALA A 39 -9.89 -3.18 9.69
C ALA A 39 -9.17 -2.44 8.54
N ALA A 40 -7.84 -2.42 8.55
CA ALA A 40 -7.03 -1.82 7.49
C ALA A 40 -7.26 -2.48 6.12
N GLU A 41 -7.54 -3.78 6.09
CA GLU A 41 -7.77 -4.52 4.84
C GLU A 41 -9.15 -4.24 4.24
N PHE A 42 -10.13 -3.81 5.04
CA PHE A 42 -11.42 -3.37 4.50
C PHE A 42 -11.27 -2.14 3.59
N ASP A 43 -10.39 -1.21 3.94
CA ASP A 43 -10.11 -0.04 3.10
C ASP A 43 -9.36 -0.43 1.82
N GLU A 44 -8.50 -1.45 1.89
CA GLU A 44 -7.81 -2.03 0.75
C GLU A 44 -8.80 -2.69 -0.22
N LEU A 45 -9.73 -3.49 0.30
CA LEU A 45 -10.78 -4.16 -0.47
C LEU A 45 -11.76 -3.17 -1.10
N ARG A 46 -12.14 -2.08 -0.41
CA ARG A 46 -12.95 -1.01 -1.03
C ARG A 46 -12.22 -0.32 -2.19
N ARG A 47 -10.89 -0.17 -2.12
CA ARG A 47 -10.12 0.36 -3.25
C ARG A 47 -10.08 -0.62 -4.41
N ILE A 48 -9.95 -1.91 -4.14
CA ILE A 48 -10.05 -2.94 -5.18
C ILE A 48 -11.40 -2.88 -5.86
N ARG A 49 -12.50 -2.76 -5.10
CA ARG A 49 -13.83 -2.59 -5.69
C ARG A 49 -13.89 -1.41 -6.65
N ARG A 50 -13.41 -0.23 -6.24
CA ARG A 50 -13.35 0.94 -7.15
C ARG A 50 -12.50 0.68 -8.38
N LEU A 51 -11.44 -0.11 -8.26
CA LEU A 51 -10.59 -0.47 -9.39
C LEU A 51 -11.30 -1.40 -10.40
N ILE A 52 -12.18 -2.28 -9.92
CA ILE A 52 -12.99 -3.14 -10.78
C ILE A 52 -14.14 -2.33 -11.39
N ASP A 53 -14.86 -1.58 -10.56
CA ASP A 53 -16.09 -0.88 -10.94
C ASP A 53 -15.81 0.38 -11.78
N ASP A 54 -14.80 1.18 -11.40
CA ASP A 54 -14.56 2.49 -12.04
C ASP A 54 -13.61 2.38 -13.25
N LEU A 55 -12.79 1.33 -13.33
CA LEU A 55 -11.78 1.16 -14.39
C LEU A 55 -12.04 -0.08 -15.26
N GLU A 56 -13.18 -0.77 -15.04
CA GLU A 56 -13.59 -2.00 -15.76
C GLU A 56 -12.47 -3.04 -15.86
N VAL A 57 -11.60 -3.09 -14.85
CA VAL A 57 -10.46 -4.01 -14.86
C VAL A 57 -11.00 -5.43 -14.70
N PRO A 58 -10.70 -6.34 -15.64
CA PRO A 58 -11.17 -7.70 -15.54
C PRO A 58 -10.50 -8.39 -14.35
N SER A 59 -11.23 -9.31 -13.70
CA SER A 59 -10.84 -9.84 -12.40
C SER A 59 -9.50 -10.60 -12.41
N ASP A 60 -9.14 -11.15 -13.56
CA ASP A 60 -7.87 -11.83 -13.84
C ASP A 60 -6.68 -10.86 -13.96
N ALA A 61 -6.91 -9.61 -14.34
CA ALA A 61 -5.88 -8.57 -14.42
C ALA A 61 -5.63 -7.86 -13.07
N ILE A 62 -6.48 -8.09 -12.06
CA ILE A 62 -6.38 -7.46 -10.73
C ILE A 62 -4.99 -7.69 -10.13
N ASP A 63 -4.41 -8.88 -10.30
CA ASP A 63 -3.12 -9.20 -9.68
C ASP A 63 -1.97 -8.44 -10.26
N LEU A 64 -1.98 -8.30 -11.59
CA LEU A 64 -1.00 -7.52 -12.29
C LEU A 64 -1.08 -6.07 -11.82
N VAL A 65 -2.29 -5.52 -11.73
CA VAL A 65 -2.51 -4.15 -11.28
C VAL A 65 -2.09 -3.97 -9.81
N LEU A 66 -2.45 -4.88 -8.92
CA LEU A 66 -2.04 -4.85 -7.52
C LEU A 66 -0.53 -5.00 -7.36
N HIS A 67 0.11 -5.88 -8.15
CA HIS A 67 1.56 -6.05 -8.16
C HIS A 67 2.26 -4.77 -8.63
N MET A 68 1.79 -4.18 -9.72
CA MET A 68 2.32 -2.91 -10.25
C MET A 68 2.15 -1.78 -9.23
N ARG A 69 1.00 -1.69 -8.55
CA ARG A 69 0.75 -0.72 -7.47
C ARG A 69 1.73 -0.90 -6.31
N ARG A 70 1.93 -2.12 -5.82
CA ARG A 70 2.89 -2.41 -4.73
C ARG A 70 4.29 -1.96 -5.12
N ARG A 71 4.72 -2.29 -6.34
CA ARG A 71 6.03 -1.89 -6.86
C ARG A 71 6.16 -0.38 -7.00
N MET A 72 5.14 0.30 -7.50
CA MET A 72 5.10 1.76 -7.60
C MET A 72 5.20 2.44 -6.23
N LEU A 73 4.44 1.96 -5.24
CA LEU A 73 4.51 2.49 -3.86
C LEU A 73 5.89 2.27 -3.24
N ALA A 74 6.51 1.11 -3.46
CA ALA A 74 7.87 0.85 -2.99
C ALA A 74 8.89 1.83 -3.61
N MET A 75 8.81 2.04 -4.93
CA MET A 75 9.65 3.02 -5.62
C MET A 75 9.44 4.44 -5.10
N GLN A 76 8.19 4.85 -4.85
CA GLN A 76 7.88 6.17 -4.29
C GLN A 76 8.49 6.37 -2.90
N ARG A 77 8.45 5.35 -2.03
CA ARG A 77 9.09 5.40 -0.71
C ARG A 77 10.61 5.55 -0.83
N GLU A 78 11.22 4.82 -1.75
CA GLU A 78 12.67 4.90 -1.95
C GLU A 78 13.09 6.27 -2.50
N ILE A 79 12.32 6.82 -3.45
CA ILE A 79 12.54 8.19 -3.95
C ILE A 79 12.42 9.20 -2.81
N ALA A 80 11.41 9.06 -1.94
CA ALA A 80 11.25 9.95 -0.79
C ALA A 80 12.46 9.85 0.17
N ARG A 81 12.95 8.63 0.43
CA ARG A 81 14.15 8.39 1.24
C ARG A 81 15.39 9.03 0.62
N LEU A 82 15.64 8.82 -0.67
CA LEU A 82 16.79 9.39 -1.37
C LEU A 82 16.75 10.91 -1.41
N ARG A 83 15.56 11.51 -1.57
CA ARG A 83 15.37 12.96 -1.50
C ARG A 83 15.68 13.51 -0.11
N ALA A 84 15.27 12.82 0.95
CA ALA A 84 15.58 13.21 2.32
C ALA A 84 17.08 13.13 2.60
N GLU A 85 17.75 12.05 2.15
CA GLU A 85 19.20 11.88 2.28
C GLU A 85 19.98 12.98 1.55
N LEU A 86 19.59 13.31 0.31
CA LEU A 86 20.22 14.40 -0.45
C LEU A 86 20.01 15.76 0.23
N ALA A 87 18.82 16.01 0.80
CA ALA A 87 18.55 17.23 1.54
C ALA A 87 19.42 17.33 2.81
N TYR A 88 19.57 16.21 3.54
CA TYR A 88 20.42 16.14 4.72
C TYR A 88 21.90 16.42 4.39
N ARG A 89 22.45 15.75 3.36
CA ARG A 89 23.84 15.99 2.93
C ARG A 89 24.08 17.43 2.50
N ARG A 90 23.18 18.01 1.71
CA ARG A 90 23.27 19.43 1.30
C ARG A 90 23.22 20.39 2.47
N ALA A 91 22.46 20.07 3.52
CA ALA A 91 22.43 20.87 4.74
C ALA A 91 23.77 20.76 5.49
N LEU A 92 24.33 19.55 5.60
CA LEU A 92 25.60 19.31 6.24
C LEU A 92 26.76 20.04 5.53
N ASP A 93 26.85 19.92 4.19
CA ASP A 93 27.89 20.57 3.38
C ASP A 93 27.87 22.10 3.54
N ARG A 94 26.68 22.70 3.66
CA ARG A 94 26.56 24.15 3.91
C ARG A 94 27.09 24.55 5.28
N VAL A 95 26.92 23.72 6.30
CA VAL A 95 27.43 23.99 7.65
C VAL A 95 28.95 23.88 7.69
N THR A 96 29.53 22.85 7.08
CA THR A 96 31.01 22.72 7.01
C THR A 96 31.65 23.83 6.18
N THR A 97 31.03 24.24 5.07
CA THR A 97 31.53 25.37 4.26
C THR A 97 31.51 26.70 5.03
N TRP A 98 30.53 26.91 5.91
CA TRP A 98 30.49 28.09 6.80
C TRP A 98 31.58 28.05 7.86
N VAL A 99 31.80 26.89 8.48
CA VAL A 99 32.84 26.74 9.51
C VAL A 99 34.22 27.02 8.93
N ASP A 100 34.57 26.50 7.74
CA ASP A 100 35.89 26.75 7.13
C ASP A 100 36.13 28.22 6.72
N ALA A 101 35.07 28.99 6.45
CA ALA A 101 35.19 30.40 6.08
C ALA A 101 35.54 31.31 7.28
N ASP A 102 35.16 30.92 8.50
CA ASP A 102 35.37 31.70 9.72
C ASP A 102 36.79 31.55 10.33
N TRP A 103 37.63 30.66 9.81
CA TRP A 103 39.00 30.41 10.33
C TRP A 103 40.13 31.11 9.57
N TYR A 104 39.81 31.99 8.60
CA TYR A 104 40.79 32.67 7.74
C TYR A 104 40.93 34.19 7.99
N GLU A 105 40.68 34.67 9.21
CA GLU A 105 40.99 36.05 9.64
C GLU A 105 42.22 36.15 10.56
#